data_AF-A0A0U1DA90-F1
#
_entry.id   AF-A0A0U1DA90-F1
#
_cell.length_a   1.000
_cell.length_b   1.000
_cell.length_c   1.000
_cell.angle_alpha   90.00
_cell.angle_beta   90.00
_cell.angle_gamma   90.00
#
_symmetry.space_group_name_H-M   'P 1'
#
loop_
_entity.id
_entity.type
_entity.pdbx_description
1 polymer ?
#
loop_
_entity_poly.entity_id
_entity_poly.type
_entity_poly.pdbx_seq_one_letter_code
_entity_poly.pdbx_strand_id
1 'polypeptide(L)'
;MELRPELSSRARWTLSTAVLGVIGSVVDHRSKLPAGQIRALLAEICDSVLDAELPEFPNETDPVTPTPPAVNATKYEALLTESMRLFNQNGYRDTTMEDIAAAVGMPASGIYRYFSGKSDILAAGFRRAADRLSADMSEVLGASQDPEQALGALIDGYVARSFDRPELDYVYYTERLNMTPADQKILRDLQRAAVESWVEVVMPVRPGWSAAQARFAVHAAMALVIDLGRLMNYQNSEQARAVVAVMIDLTLLGRYRLRTALPAR
;
A
#
# COMPACT_ATOMS: atom_id res chain seq x y z
N MET A 1 -11.44 14.27 22.84
CA MET A 1 -11.14 15.00 21.59
C MET A 1 -11.15 16.49 21.89
N GLU A 2 -9.96 17.10 21.94
CA GLU A 2 -9.82 18.55 22.07
C GLU A 2 -9.96 19.21 20.69
N LEU A 3 -10.49 20.43 20.63
CA LEU A 3 -10.58 21.19 19.38
C LEU A 3 -9.18 21.68 18.99
N ARG A 4 -8.79 21.45 17.73
CA ARG A 4 -7.50 21.84 17.15
C ARG A 4 -7.64 22.93 16.07
N PRO A 5 -8.02 24.18 16.43
CA PRO A 5 -8.25 25.26 15.48
C PRO A 5 -6.99 25.70 14.71
N GLU A 6 -5.80 25.32 15.20
CA GLU A 6 -4.49 25.65 14.62
C GLU A 6 -4.12 24.82 13.38
N LEU A 7 -4.85 23.75 13.08
CA LEU A 7 -4.55 22.86 11.96
C LEU A 7 -4.69 23.57 10.61
N SER A 8 -3.64 23.46 9.78
CA SER A 8 -3.70 23.89 8.38
C SER A 8 -4.78 23.12 7.60
N SER A 9 -5.23 23.67 6.48
CA SER A 9 -6.21 22.98 5.62
C SER A 9 -5.70 21.62 5.12
N ARG A 10 -4.40 21.52 4.81
CA ARG A 10 -3.77 20.26 4.37
C ARG A 10 -3.73 19.22 5.49
N ALA A 11 -3.43 19.64 6.72
CA ALA A 11 -3.51 18.76 7.88
C ALA A 11 -4.93 18.25 8.10
N ARG A 12 -5.93 19.13 8.06
CA ARG A 12 -7.34 18.74 8.21
C ARG A 12 -7.80 17.74 7.15
N TRP A 13 -7.45 17.95 5.88
CA TRP A 13 -7.77 16.99 4.81
C TRP A 13 -7.08 15.65 5.01
N THR A 14 -5.79 15.66 5.38
CA THR A 14 -5.03 14.43 5.63
C THR A 14 -5.68 13.60 6.76
N LEU A 15 -5.98 14.22 7.90
CA LEU A 15 -6.63 13.54 9.03
C LEU A 15 -8.03 13.05 8.67
N SER A 16 -8.82 13.87 7.98
CA SER A 16 -10.19 13.49 7.57
C SER A 16 -10.18 12.32 6.59
N THR A 17 -9.31 12.36 5.59
CA THR A 17 -9.13 11.26 4.62
C THR A 17 -8.65 10.00 5.34
N ALA A 18 -7.71 10.12 6.28
CA ALA A 18 -7.23 8.98 7.04
C ALA A 18 -8.35 8.31 7.86
N VAL A 19 -9.15 9.08 8.59
CA VAL A 19 -10.31 8.55 9.34
C VAL A 19 -11.32 7.86 8.42
N LEU A 20 -11.63 8.48 7.27
CA LEU A 20 -12.53 7.86 6.28
C LEU A 20 -11.96 6.56 5.71
N GLY A 21 -10.66 6.50 5.45
CA GLY A 21 -9.98 5.28 5.00
C GLY A 21 -10.00 4.17 6.05
N VAL A 22 -9.73 4.50 7.32
CA VAL A 22 -9.83 3.55 8.45
C VAL A 22 -11.24 2.99 8.54
N ILE A 23 -12.27 3.84 8.54
CA ILE A 23 -13.67 3.41 8.62
C ILE A 23 -14.08 2.60 7.39
N GLY A 24 -13.68 3.05 6.20
CA GLY A 24 -13.99 2.42 4.92
C GLY A 24 -13.35 1.04 4.74
N SER A 25 -12.18 0.80 5.34
CA SER A 25 -11.41 -0.44 5.16
C SER A 25 -12.18 -1.73 5.44
N VAL A 26 -13.24 -1.67 6.26
CA VAL A 26 -14.09 -2.84 6.57
C VAL A 26 -14.82 -3.42 5.37
N VAL A 27 -15.03 -2.64 4.29
CA VAL A 27 -15.70 -3.12 3.08
C VAL A 27 -14.75 -3.86 2.12
N ASP A 28 -13.44 -3.71 2.32
CA ASP A 28 -12.43 -4.25 1.40
C ASP A 28 -12.09 -5.72 1.67
N HIS A 29 -12.48 -6.24 2.84
CA HIS A 29 -12.13 -7.58 3.29
C HIS A 29 -13.31 -8.33 3.91
N ARG A 30 -13.13 -9.64 4.13
CA ARG A 30 -14.15 -10.54 4.71
C ARG A 30 -13.79 -11.05 6.11
N SER A 31 -12.84 -10.41 6.78
CA SER A 31 -12.47 -10.70 8.18
C SER A 31 -13.68 -10.56 9.10
N LYS A 32 -13.77 -11.41 10.12
CA LYS A 32 -14.92 -11.49 11.02
C LYS A 32 -14.56 -11.00 12.42
N LEU A 33 -15.40 -10.14 12.97
CA LEU A 33 -15.33 -9.64 14.35
C LEU A 33 -16.75 -9.19 14.77
N PRO A 34 -17.17 -9.32 16.04
CA PRO A 34 -18.46 -8.79 16.48
C PRO A 34 -18.57 -7.28 16.22
N ALA A 35 -19.74 -6.81 15.77
CA ALA A 35 -19.93 -5.41 15.37
C ALA A 35 -19.58 -4.39 16.47
N GLY A 36 -19.82 -4.72 17.74
CA GLY A 36 -19.41 -3.88 18.87
C GLY A 36 -17.89 -3.76 19.01
N GLN A 37 -17.16 -4.84 18.76
CA GLN A 37 -15.69 -4.86 18.77
C GLN A 37 -15.11 -4.16 17.54
N ILE A 38 -15.74 -4.29 16.36
CA ILE A 38 -15.35 -3.51 15.17
C ILE A 38 -15.45 -2.01 15.48
N ARG A 39 -16.61 -1.55 15.98
CA ARG A 39 -16.81 -0.13 16.31
C ARG A 39 -15.81 0.38 17.34
N ALA A 40 -15.57 -0.37 18.41
CA ALA A 40 -14.62 0.02 19.44
C ALA A 40 -13.19 0.14 18.90
N LEU A 41 -12.74 -0.85 18.11
CA LEU A 41 -11.42 -0.85 17.50
C LEU A 41 -11.24 0.32 16.52
N LEU A 42 -12.21 0.53 15.62
CA LEU A 42 -12.10 1.63 14.65
C LEU A 42 -12.14 2.99 15.34
N ALA A 43 -12.92 3.15 16.41
CA ALA A 43 -12.90 4.36 17.22
C ALA A 43 -11.53 4.59 17.86
N GLU A 44 -10.93 3.56 18.48
CA GLU A 44 -9.56 3.63 19.05
C GLU A 44 -8.53 4.08 18.00
N ILE A 45 -8.57 3.48 16.80
CA ILE A 45 -7.66 3.83 15.71
C ILE A 45 -7.93 5.25 15.21
N CYS A 46 -9.20 5.63 15.01
CA CYS A 46 -9.56 6.96 14.53
C CYS A 46 -9.15 8.05 15.52
N ASP A 47 -9.33 7.84 16.82
CA ASP A 47 -8.89 8.76 17.86
C ASP A 47 -7.35 8.94 17.80
N SER A 48 -6.60 7.83 17.70
CA SER A 48 -5.14 7.87 17.57
C SER A 48 -4.68 8.61 16.31
N VAL A 49 -5.38 8.44 15.19
CA VAL A 49 -5.08 9.12 13.93
C VAL A 49 -5.44 10.60 14.00
N LEU A 50 -6.57 10.98 14.60
CA LEU A 50 -7.03 12.37 14.72
C LEU A 50 -6.14 13.21 15.63
N ASP A 51 -5.59 12.59 16.67
CA ASP A 51 -4.66 13.24 17.61
C ASP A 51 -3.23 13.33 17.05
N ALA A 52 -3.01 12.98 15.77
CA ALA A 52 -1.68 13.01 15.17
C ALA A 52 -1.11 14.43 15.04
N GLU A 53 0.14 14.60 15.49
CA GLU A 53 1.07 15.64 15.11
C GLU A 53 1.72 15.24 13.79
N LEU A 54 1.20 15.83 12.70
CA LEU A 54 1.68 15.51 11.37
C LEU A 54 3.06 16.15 11.11
N PRO A 55 3.99 15.42 10.47
CA PRO A 55 5.21 16.00 9.93
C PRO A 55 4.93 17.13 8.95
N GLU A 56 5.98 17.86 8.58
CA GLU A 56 5.90 18.81 7.48
C GLU A 56 5.47 18.09 6.19
N PHE A 57 4.59 18.76 5.44
CA PHE A 57 4.11 18.27 4.17
C PHE A 57 5.08 18.68 3.04
N PRO A 58 5.18 17.89 1.96
CA PRO A 58 6.03 18.28 0.82
C PRO A 58 5.51 19.56 0.16
N ASN A 59 6.41 20.44 -0.28
CA ASN A 59 5.98 21.60 -1.05
C ASN A 59 5.48 21.14 -2.43
N GLU A 60 4.42 21.77 -2.95
CA GLU A 60 3.89 21.43 -4.29
C GLU A 60 4.94 21.62 -5.39
N THR A 61 5.98 22.42 -5.13
CA THR A 61 7.10 22.70 -6.03
C THR A 61 8.29 21.75 -5.87
N ASP A 62 8.27 20.85 -4.88
CA ASP A 62 9.39 19.91 -4.71
C ASP A 62 9.43 18.98 -5.93
N PRO A 63 10.60 18.82 -6.57
CA PRO A 63 10.71 17.95 -7.72
C PRO A 63 10.36 16.52 -7.31
N VAL A 64 9.26 15.99 -7.86
CA VAL A 64 8.99 14.55 -7.85
C VAL A 64 10.20 13.92 -8.52
N THR A 65 10.98 13.14 -7.77
CA THR A 65 12.09 12.42 -8.37
C THR A 65 11.49 11.19 -9.04
N PRO A 66 11.33 11.15 -10.38
CA PRO A 66 10.87 9.93 -11.02
C PRO A 66 11.88 8.85 -10.71
N THR A 67 11.42 7.73 -10.13
CA THR A 67 12.28 6.56 -10.00
C THR A 67 12.72 6.17 -11.41
N PRO A 68 14.02 6.20 -11.72
CA PRO A 68 14.48 5.84 -13.05
C PRO A 68 14.02 4.41 -13.36
N PRO A 69 13.53 4.13 -14.59
CA PRO A 69 13.19 2.78 -14.97
C PRO A 69 14.39 1.87 -14.72
N ALA A 70 14.16 0.72 -14.10
CA ALA A 70 15.24 -0.21 -13.77
C ALA A 70 16.07 -0.48 -15.03
N VAL A 71 17.35 -0.06 -15.00
CA VAL A 71 18.22 0.07 -16.19
C VAL A 71 18.51 -1.28 -16.88
N ASN A 72 18.00 -2.40 -16.35
CA ASN A 72 18.09 -3.74 -16.93
C ASN A 72 16.77 -4.55 -16.79
N ALA A 73 15.61 -3.93 -16.97
CA ALA A 73 14.35 -4.68 -16.99
C ALA A 73 14.31 -5.65 -18.18
N THR A 74 14.02 -6.93 -17.91
CA THR A 74 13.75 -7.89 -18.98
C THR A 74 12.50 -7.44 -19.77
N LYS A 75 12.32 -7.90 -21.01
CA LYS A 75 11.11 -7.59 -21.80
C LYS A 75 9.82 -7.94 -21.04
N TYR A 76 9.85 -9.01 -20.26
CA TYR A 76 8.73 -9.40 -19.40
C TYR A 76 8.42 -8.35 -18.33
N GLU A 77 9.44 -7.85 -17.62
CA GLU A 77 9.28 -6.81 -16.59
C GLU A 77 8.87 -5.45 -17.19
N ALA A 78 9.37 -5.11 -18.38
CA ALA A 78 8.94 -3.92 -19.10
C ALA A 78 7.46 -4.00 -19.50
N LEU A 79 7.01 -5.16 -20.00
CA LEU A 79 5.60 -5.39 -20.31
C LEU A 79 4.71 -5.26 -19.08
N LEU A 80 5.08 -5.86 -17.95
CA LEU A 80 4.30 -5.71 -16.70
C LEU A 80 4.21 -4.24 -16.26
N THR A 81 5.35 -3.55 -16.24
CA THR A 81 5.44 -2.16 -15.78
C THR A 81 4.61 -1.21 -16.65
N GLU A 82 4.79 -1.27 -17.98
CA GLU A 82 4.03 -0.42 -18.90
C GLU A 82 2.54 -0.76 -18.92
N SER A 83 2.18 -2.03 -18.71
CA SER A 83 0.77 -2.41 -18.62
C SER A 83 0.10 -1.77 -17.41
N MET A 84 0.72 -1.81 -16.23
CA MET A 84 0.15 -1.19 -15.03
C MET A 84 0.04 0.33 -15.20
N ARG A 85 1.04 0.94 -15.81
CA ARG A 85 1.01 2.37 -16.15
C ARG A 85 -0.15 2.72 -17.07
N LEU A 86 -0.34 1.97 -18.16
CA LEU A 86 -1.44 2.19 -19.11
C LEU A 86 -2.81 1.89 -18.49
N PHE A 87 -2.94 0.83 -17.70
CA PHE A 87 -4.19 0.52 -16.99
C PHE A 87 -4.55 1.63 -15.99
N ASN A 88 -3.57 2.21 -15.30
CA ASN A 88 -3.79 3.33 -14.39
C ASN A 88 -4.20 4.62 -15.14
N GLN A 89 -3.59 4.90 -16.30
CA GLN A 89 -3.83 6.14 -17.05
C GLN A 89 -5.11 6.12 -17.88
N ASN A 90 -5.33 5.01 -18.60
CA ASN A 90 -6.39 4.89 -19.59
C ASN A 90 -7.54 4.00 -19.10
N GLY A 91 -7.36 3.28 -17.99
CA GLY A 91 -8.27 2.24 -17.55
C GLY A 91 -8.01 0.90 -18.25
N TYR A 92 -8.37 -0.19 -17.56
CA TYR A 92 -8.16 -1.55 -18.07
C TYR A 92 -8.92 -1.82 -19.37
N ARG A 93 -10.15 -1.29 -19.51
CA ARG A 93 -11.01 -1.56 -20.67
C ARG A 93 -10.45 -0.93 -21.94
N ASP A 94 -9.99 0.32 -21.85
CA ASP A 94 -9.59 1.13 -23.00
C ASP A 94 -8.13 0.93 -23.41
N THR A 95 -7.32 0.25 -22.58
CA THR A 95 -5.98 -0.20 -22.96
C THR A 95 -6.04 -1.46 -23.82
N THR A 96 -5.34 -1.53 -24.95
CA THR A 96 -5.26 -2.74 -25.80
C THR A 96 -3.91 -3.48 -25.64
N MET A 97 -3.82 -4.72 -26.14
CA MET A 97 -2.53 -5.44 -26.14
C MET A 97 -1.51 -4.75 -27.07
N GLU A 98 -2.00 -4.15 -28.14
CA GLU A 98 -1.24 -3.38 -29.12
C GLU A 98 -0.64 -2.11 -28.49
N ASP A 99 -1.39 -1.39 -27.66
CA ASP A 99 -0.90 -0.20 -26.94
C ASP A 99 0.27 -0.57 -26.02
N ILE A 100 0.14 -1.67 -25.28
CA ILE A 100 1.18 -2.18 -24.37
C ILE A 100 2.43 -2.58 -25.17
N ALA A 101 2.25 -3.30 -26.28
CA ALA A 101 3.37 -3.71 -27.13
C ALA A 101 4.10 -2.49 -27.72
N ALA A 102 3.35 -1.48 -28.17
CA ALA A 102 3.89 -0.24 -28.68
C ALA A 102 4.68 0.54 -27.62
N ALA A 103 4.18 0.61 -26.38
CA ALA A 103 4.86 1.27 -25.27
C ALA A 103 6.23 0.63 -24.93
N VAL A 104 6.36 -0.68 -25.11
CA VAL A 104 7.63 -1.41 -24.91
C VAL A 104 8.50 -1.44 -26.19
N GLY A 105 8.03 -0.85 -27.29
CA GLY A 105 8.75 -0.80 -28.56
C GLY A 105 8.85 -2.16 -29.25
N MET A 106 7.83 -3.02 -29.12
CA MET A 106 7.79 -4.34 -29.74
C MET A 106 6.57 -4.55 -30.65
N PRO A 107 6.64 -5.44 -31.66
CA PRO A 107 5.49 -5.78 -32.48
C PRO A 107 4.36 -6.40 -31.66
N ALA A 108 3.11 -6.07 -31.98
CA ALA A 108 1.93 -6.62 -31.31
C ALA A 108 1.91 -8.16 -31.30
N SER A 109 2.35 -8.83 -32.38
CA SER A 109 2.45 -10.30 -32.38
C SER A 109 3.42 -10.87 -31.34
N GLY A 110 4.41 -10.06 -30.92
CA GLY A 110 5.42 -10.47 -29.95
C GLY A 110 4.92 -10.52 -28.51
N ILE A 111 3.90 -9.71 -28.14
CA ILE A 111 3.36 -9.70 -26.77
C ILE A 111 2.66 -11.01 -26.43
N TYR A 112 2.01 -11.64 -27.41
CA TYR A 112 1.27 -12.90 -27.26
C TYR A 112 2.19 -14.11 -26.96
N ARG A 113 3.51 -13.95 -27.09
CA ARG A 113 4.49 -14.93 -26.62
C ARG A 113 4.66 -14.92 -25.09
N TYR A 114 4.32 -13.81 -24.45
CA TYR A 114 4.46 -13.62 -23.00
C TYR A 114 3.12 -13.77 -22.29
N PHE A 115 2.05 -13.24 -22.88
CA PHE A 115 0.74 -13.20 -22.25
C PHE A 115 -0.37 -13.48 -23.23
N SER A 116 -1.36 -14.28 -22.84
CA SER A 116 -2.51 -14.57 -23.70
C SER A 116 -3.51 -13.41 -23.79
N GLY A 117 -3.41 -12.42 -22.91
CA GLY A 117 -4.28 -11.25 -22.87
C GLY A 117 -4.07 -10.38 -21.63
N LYS A 118 -4.84 -9.28 -21.53
CA LYS A 118 -4.72 -8.30 -20.43
C LYS A 118 -4.97 -8.88 -19.04
N SER A 119 -5.86 -9.86 -18.93
CA SER A 119 -6.17 -10.53 -17.65
C SER A 119 -4.99 -11.35 -17.12
N ASP A 120 -4.22 -11.97 -18.02
CA ASP A 120 -3.01 -12.73 -17.70
C ASP A 120 -1.87 -11.78 -17.26
N ILE A 121 -1.73 -10.64 -17.94
CA ILE A 121 -0.82 -9.56 -17.53
C ILE A 121 -1.16 -9.05 -16.13
N LEU A 122 -2.43 -8.76 -15.84
CA LEU A 122 -2.88 -8.33 -14.51
C LEU A 122 -2.52 -9.39 -13.45
N ALA A 123 -2.86 -10.65 -13.70
CA ALA A 123 -2.58 -11.74 -12.77
C ALA A 123 -1.07 -11.89 -12.52
N ALA A 124 -0.25 -11.82 -13.57
CA ALA A 124 1.20 -11.84 -13.46
C ALA A 124 1.76 -10.66 -12.67
N GLY A 125 1.30 -9.44 -12.93
CA GLY A 125 1.73 -8.25 -12.20
C GLY A 125 1.39 -8.30 -10.71
N PHE A 126 0.16 -8.71 -10.37
CA PHE A 126 -0.24 -8.84 -8.97
C PHE A 126 0.47 -9.99 -8.25
N ARG A 127 0.69 -11.13 -8.90
CA ARG A 127 1.52 -12.21 -8.35
C ARG A 127 2.94 -11.71 -8.08
N ARG A 128 3.55 -11.01 -9.03
CA ARG A 128 4.89 -10.43 -8.90
C ARG A 128 4.99 -9.46 -7.72
N ALA A 129 3.98 -8.60 -7.53
CA ALA A 129 3.91 -7.68 -6.40
C ALA A 129 3.76 -8.43 -5.07
N ALA A 130 2.90 -9.46 -5.01
CA ALA A 130 2.73 -10.29 -3.82
C ALA A 130 4.00 -11.07 -3.44
N ASP A 131 4.69 -11.64 -4.43
CA ASP A 131 5.97 -12.33 -4.21
C ASP A 131 7.02 -11.39 -3.66
N ARG A 132 7.08 -10.14 -4.17
CA ARG A 132 8.00 -9.12 -3.67
C ARG A 132 7.69 -8.75 -2.22
N LEU A 133 6.41 -8.54 -1.90
CA LEU A 133 5.97 -8.26 -0.53
C LEU A 133 6.35 -9.38 0.44
N SER A 134 6.18 -10.64 0.01
CA SER A 134 6.56 -11.82 0.80
C SER A 134 8.08 -11.92 1.02
N ALA A 135 8.87 -11.63 -0.03
CA ALA A 135 10.33 -11.62 0.07
C ALA A 135 10.83 -10.53 1.03
N ASP A 136 10.30 -9.30 0.91
CA ASP A 136 10.68 -8.19 1.78
C ASP A 136 10.26 -8.46 3.25
N MET A 137 9.10 -9.10 3.46
CA MET A 137 8.68 -9.55 4.80
C MET A 137 9.68 -10.55 5.39
N SER A 138 10.08 -11.55 4.59
CA SER A 138 11.03 -12.58 5.02
C SER A 138 12.41 -11.99 5.36
N GLU A 139 12.87 -11.02 4.58
CA GLU A 139 14.12 -10.31 4.83
C GLU A 139 14.08 -9.53 6.16
N VAL A 140 13.02 -8.76 6.39
CA VAL A 140 12.85 -7.98 7.62
C VAL A 140 12.78 -8.88 8.86
N LEU A 141 11.99 -9.96 8.80
CA LEU A 141 11.87 -10.92 9.90
C LEU A 141 13.16 -11.70 10.16
N GLY A 142 13.99 -11.90 9.13
CA GLY A 142 15.33 -12.49 9.28
C GLY A 142 16.35 -11.54 9.91
N ALA A 143 16.18 -10.22 9.69
CA ALA A 143 17.15 -9.20 10.11
C ALA A 143 16.96 -8.69 11.55
N SER A 144 15.75 -8.76 12.11
CA SER A 144 15.45 -8.26 13.47
C SER A 144 14.69 -9.30 14.29
N GLN A 145 15.12 -9.49 15.54
CA GLN A 145 14.39 -10.27 16.54
C GLN A 145 13.47 -9.40 17.42
N ASP A 146 13.57 -8.07 17.31
CA ASP A 146 12.68 -7.12 17.99
C ASP A 146 11.43 -6.87 17.12
N PRO A 147 10.22 -7.26 17.60
CA PRO A 147 8.99 -7.09 16.83
C PRO A 147 8.65 -5.65 16.49
N GLU A 148 8.99 -4.67 17.34
CA GLU A 148 8.69 -3.25 17.05
C GLU A 148 9.61 -2.71 15.95
N GLN A 149 10.89 -3.09 15.98
CA GLN A 149 11.83 -2.76 14.90
C GLN A 149 11.46 -3.46 13.58
N ALA A 150 11.06 -4.74 13.64
CA ALA A 150 10.59 -5.49 12.49
C ALA A 150 9.34 -4.82 11.88
N LEU A 151 8.35 -4.47 12.71
CA LEU A 151 7.16 -3.77 12.24
C LEU A 151 7.50 -2.42 11.60
N GLY A 152 8.38 -1.64 12.22
CA GLY A 152 8.84 -0.37 11.67
C GLY A 152 9.47 -0.51 10.28
N ALA A 153 10.35 -1.51 10.11
CA ALA A 153 10.98 -1.79 8.82
C ALA A 153 9.98 -2.29 7.77
N LEU A 154 8.97 -3.07 8.16
CA LEU A 154 7.88 -3.48 7.26
C LEU A 154 7.05 -2.29 6.79
N ILE A 155 6.72 -1.37 7.70
CA ILE A 155 5.99 -0.13 7.40
C ILE A 155 6.78 0.72 6.40
N ASP A 156 8.07 0.95 6.67
CA ASP A 156 8.94 1.73 5.77
C ASP A 156 9.04 1.09 4.38
N GLY A 157 9.29 -0.22 4.31
CA GLY A 157 9.38 -0.93 3.06
C GLY A 157 8.06 -0.90 2.27
N TYR A 158 6.92 -1.06 2.97
CA TYR A 158 5.61 -1.00 2.33
C TYR A 158 5.29 0.38 1.76
N VAL A 159 5.45 1.43 2.57
CA VAL A 159 5.23 2.83 2.12
C VAL A 159 6.18 3.18 0.98
N ALA A 160 7.47 2.85 1.08
CA ALA A 160 8.43 3.15 0.03
C ALA A 160 8.04 2.50 -1.31
N ARG A 161 7.61 1.24 -1.31
CA ARG A 161 7.18 0.54 -2.53
C ARG A 161 5.90 1.10 -3.12
N SER A 162 4.90 1.39 -2.29
CA SER A 162 3.63 1.96 -2.75
C SER A 162 3.80 3.34 -3.38
N PHE A 163 4.76 4.14 -2.92
CA PHE A 163 5.10 5.43 -3.53
C PHE A 163 6.05 5.30 -4.73
N ASP A 164 6.85 4.23 -4.81
CA ASP A 164 7.72 3.95 -5.95
C ASP A 164 6.94 3.47 -7.18
N ARG A 165 5.90 2.66 -6.97
CA ARG A 165 5.06 2.07 -8.03
C ARG A 165 3.57 2.20 -7.71
N PRO A 166 3.03 3.43 -7.64
CA PRO A 166 1.67 3.68 -7.20
C PRO A 166 0.59 3.06 -8.09
N GLU A 167 0.91 2.80 -9.37
CA GLU A 167 -0.02 2.21 -10.31
C GLU A 167 -0.42 0.79 -9.92
N LEU A 168 0.47 0.03 -9.27
CA LEU A 168 0.18 -1.34 -8.84
C LEU A 168 -0.95 -1.37 -7.80
N ASP A 169 -0.89 -0.50 -6.79
CA ASP A 169 -1.88 -0.46 -5.72
C ASP A 169 -3.23 0.07 -6.24
N TYR A 170 -3.20 1.10 -7.08
CA TYR A 170 -4.40 1.64 -7.72
C TYR A 170 -5.08 0.61 -8.61
N VAL A 171 -4.33 0.01 -9.55
CA VAL A 171 -4.85 -0.97 -10.51
C VAL A 171 -5.30 -2.24 -9.79
N TYR A 172 -4.64 -2.62 -8.69
CA TYR A 172 -5.15 -3.67 -7.84
C TYR A 172 -6.54 -3.34 -7.30
N TYR A 173 -6.70 -2.16 -6.71
CA TYR A 173 -7.97 -1.75 -6.11
C TYR A 173 -9.12 -1.70 -7.13
N THR A 174 -8.88 -1.14 -8.33
CA THR A 174 -9.93 -0.93 -9.34
C THR A 174 -10.16 -2.15 -10.24
N GLU A 175 -9.12 -2.92 -10.57
CA GLU A 175 -9.15 -3.91 -11.65
C GLU A 175 -9.06 -5.37 -11.20
N ARG A 176 -8.91 -5.67 -9.90
CA ARG A 176 -8.78 -7.04 -9.37
C ARG A 176 -9.88 -8.02 -9.80
N LEU A 177 -11.03 -7.55 -10.28
CA LEU A 177 -12.14 -8.38 -10.76
C LEU A 177 -12.05 -8.73 -12.25
N ASN A 178 -11.11 -8.15 -13.00
CA ASN A 178 -10.95 -8.36 -14.44
C ASN A 178 -10.08 -9.58 -14.82
N MET A 179 -9.65 -10.36 -13.82
CA MET A 179 -8.93 -11.63 -14.03
C MET A 179 -9.87 -12.84 -14.04
N THR A 180 -9.35 -14.01 -14.43
CA THR A 180 -10.11 -15.26 -14.35
C THR A 180 -10.49 -15.59 -12.90
N PRO A 181 -11.59 -16.33 -12.65
CA PRO A 181 -11.96 -16.74 -11.30
C PRO A 181 -10.86 -17.51 -10.55
N ALA A 182 -10.04 -18.26 -11.28
CA ALA A 182 -8.90 -19.00 -10.73
C ALA A 182 -7.79 -18.05 -10.26
N ASP A 183 -7.37 -17.09 -11.11
CA ASP A 183 -6.36 -16.10 -10.74
C ASP A 183 -6.84 -15.19 -9.61
N GLN A 184 -8.11 -14.79 -9.62
CA GLN A 184 -8.70 -14.03 -8.51
C GLN A 184 -8.64 -14.83 -7.20
N LYS A 185 -8.86 -16.15 -7.23
CA LYS A 185 -8.73 -17.00 -6.04
C LYS A 185 -7.30 -17.04 -5.55
N ILE A 186 -6.33 -17.28 -6.45
CA ILE A 186 -4.90 -17.30 -6.12
C ILE A 186 -4.50 -15.97 -5.47
N LEU A 187 -4.88 -14.86 -6.06
CA LEU A 187 -4.52 -13.53 -5.54
C LEU A 187 -5.14 -13.27 -4.17
N ARG A 188 -6.40 -13.64 -3.95
CA ARG A 188 -7.03 -13.54 -2.61
C ARG A 188 -6.30 -14.40 -1.58
N ASP A 189 -5.85 -15.59 -1.95
CA ASP A 189 -5.10 -16.48 -1.05
C ASP A 189 -3.72 -15.87 -0.70
N LEU A 190 -3.01 -15.28 -1.68
CA LEU A 190 -1.76 -14.57 -1.48
C LEU A 190 -1.92 -13.34 -0.57
N GLN A 191 -2.97 -12.54 -0.80
CA GLN A 191 -3.24 -11.37 0.04
C GLN A 191 -3.60 -11.74 1.47
N ARG A 192 -4.40 -12.79 1.65
CA ARG A 192 -4.67 -13.30 2.99
C ARG A 192 -3.36 -13.69 3.67
N ALA A 193 -2.50 -14.46 3.01
CA ALA A 193 -1.22 -14.86 3.57
C ALA A 193 -0.34 -13.66 3.94
N ALA A 194 -0.24 -12.64 3.07
CA ALA A 194 0.48 -11.42 3.37
C ALA A 194 -0.09 -10.72 4.63
N VAL A 195 -1.41 -10.55 4.71
CA VAL A 195 -2.06 -9.95 5.89
C VAL A 195 -1.80 -10.78 7.16
N GLU A 196 -1.83 -12.11 7.09
CA GLU A 196 -1.50 -12.97 8.23
C GLU A 196 -0.06 -12.73 8.72
N SER A 197 0.92 -12.62 7.83
CA SER A 197 2.29 -12.31 8.22
C SER A 197 2.42 -10.96 8.92
N TRP A 198 1.68 -9.94 8.48
CA TRP A 198 1.63 -8.67 9.20
C TRP A 198 0.99 -8.81 10.59
N VAL A 199 -0.08 -9.59 10.72
CA VAL A 199 -0.74 -9.86 12.00
C VAL A 199 0.22 -10.53 12.99
N GLU A 200 1.03 -11.48 12.53
CA GLU A 200 2.04 -12.15 13.36
C GLU A 200 3.07 -11.16 13.94
N VAL A 201 3.42 -10.11 13.19
CA VAL A 201 4.36 -9.07 13.65
C VAL A 201 3.67 -8.03 14.55
N VAL A 202 2.40 -7.70 14.28
CA VAL A 202 1.64 -6.71 15.08
C VAL A 202 1.29 -7.25 16.47
N MET A 203 0.92 -8.53 16.58
CA MET A 203 0.43 -9.15 17.82
C MET A 203 1.40 -9.01 19.01
N PRO A 204 2.72 -9.27 18.89
CA PRO A 204 3.68 -9.03 19.96
C PRO A 204 3.78 -7.57 20.43
N VAL A 205 3.54 -6.61 19.53
CA VAL A 205 3.68 -5.16 19.82
C VAL A 205 2.36 -4.57 20.37
N ARG A 206 1.23 -5.26 20.15
CA ARG A 206 -0.11 -4.88 20.62
C ARG A 206 -0.74 -6.03 21.44
N PRO A 207 -0.23 -6.32 22.65
CA PRO A 207 -0.68 -7.46 23.45
C PRO A 207 -2.16 -7.38 23.89
N GLY A 208 -2.79 -6.20 23.82
CA GLY A 208 -4.21 -6.01 24.10
C GLY A 208 -5.14 -6.38 22.93
N TRP A 209 -4.60 -6.68 21.75
CA TRP A 209 -5.38 -7.04 20.57
C TRP A 209 -5.44 -8.55 20.36
N SER A 210 -6.60 -9.03 19.94
CA SER A 210 -6.75 -10.34 19.31
C SER A 210 -6.22 -10.31 17.88
N ALA A 211 -5.89 -11.47 17.32
CA ALA A 211 -5.49 -11.59 15.92
C ALA A 211 -6.57 -11.05 14.96
N ALA A 212 -7.86 -11.14 15.34
CA ALA A 212 -8.94 -10.55 14.57
C ALA A 212 -8.88 -9.02 14.56
N GLN A 213 -8.62 -8.38 15.71
CA GLN A 213 -8.44 -6.93 15.78
C GLN A 213 -7.18 -6.47 15.02
N ALA A 214 -6.06 -7.15 15.20
CA ALA A 214 -4.82 -6.87 14.46
C ALA A 214 -5.05 -6.93 12.94
N ARG A 215 -5.83 -7.90 12.45
CA ARG A 215 -6.16 -8.03 11.02
C ARG A 215 -6.97 -6.85 10.49
N PHE A 216 -7.94 -6.35 11.26
CA PHE A 216 -8.67 -5.14 10.89
C PHE A 216 -7.73 -3.92 10.86
N ALA A 217 -6.83 -3.79 11.83
CA ALA A 217 -5.84 -2.71 11.85
C ALA A 217 -4.88 -2.77 10.65
N VAL A 218 -4.41 -3.97 10.26
CA VAL A 218 -3.57 -4.17 9.07
C VAL A 218 -4.30 -3.76 7.80
N HIS A 219 -5.57 -4.13 7.64
CA HIS A 219 -6.37 -3.67 6.50
C HIS A 219 -6.58 -2.16 6.49
N ALA A 220 -6.84 -1.55 7.66
CA ALA A 220 -6.93 -0.10 7.78
C ALA A 220 -5.61 0.59 7.39
N ALA A 221 -4.46 0.07 7.84
CA ALA A 221 -3.15 0.58 7.45
C ALA A 221 -2.89 0.48 5.94
N MET A 222 -3.27 -0.63 5.30
CA MET A 222 -3.15 -0.79 3.84
C MET A 222 -4.07 0.19 3.09
N ALA A 223 -5.30 0.40 3.55
CA ALA A 223 -6.22 1.38 2.97
C ALA A 223 -5.66 2.81 3.07
N LEU A 224 -5.06 3.17 4.20
CA LEU A 224 -4.44 4.48 4.41
C LEU A 224 -3.33 4.78 3.41
N VAL A 225 -2.51 3.79 3.04
CA VAL A 225 -1.47 3.98 2.02
C VAL A 225 -2.08 4.38 0.68
N ILE A 226 -3.17 3.75 0.29
CA ILE A 226 -3.86 4.01 -0.98
C ILE A 226 -4.55 5.38 -0.93
N ASP A 227 -5.32 5.66 0.12
CA ASP A 227 -6.13 6.87 0.22
C ASP A 227 -5.28 8.13 0.38
N LEU A 228 -4.25 8.07 1.23
CA LEU A 228 -3.32 9.19 1.41
C LEU A 228 -2.35 9.33 0.24
N GLY A 229 -1.92 8.21 -0.35
CA GLY A 229 -1.17 8.22 -1.60
C GLY A 229 -1.93 8.97 -2.69
N ARG A 230 -3.21 8.66 -2.90
CA ARG A 230 -4.09 9.40 -3.82
C ARG A 230 -4.25 10.87 -3.45
N LEU A 231 -4.50 11.19 -2.18
CA LEU A 231 -4.62 12.58 -1.72
C LEU A 231 -3.36 13.40 -2.03
N MET A 232 -2.19 12.77 -1.96
CA MET A 232 -0.88 13.38 -2.23
C MET A 232 -0.41 13.21 -3.68
N ASN A 233 -1.27 12.71 -4.58
CA ASN A 233 -0.92 12.38 -5.97
C ASN A 233 0.30 11.46 -6.10
N TYR A 234 0.55 10.62 -5.10
CA TYR A 234 1.73 9.76 -4.96
C TYR A 234 3.05 10.48 -5.19
N GLN A 235 3.16 11.75 -4.78
CA GLN A 235 4.45 12.44 -4.75
C GLN A 235 5.43 11.64 -3.88
N ASN A 236 6.43 11.02 -4.49
CA ASN A 236 7.40 10.15 -3.81
C ASN A 236 8.51 10.96 -3.12
N SER A 237 8.12 11.88 -2.24
CA SER A 237 9.03 12.64 -1.39
C SER A 237 9.22 11.96 -0.03
N GLU A 238 10.30 12.31 0.66
CA GLU A 238 10.52 11.87 2.04
C GLU A 238 9.39 12.33 2.96
N GLN A 239 8.91 13.57 2.79
CA GLN A 239 7.83 14.16 3.57
C GLN A 239 6.50 13.42 3.35
N ALA A 240 6.12 13.10 2.10
CA ALA A 240 4.90 12.37 1.82
C ALA A 240 4.91 10.97 2.46
N ARG A 241 6.02 10.25 2.26
CA ARG A 241 6.23 8.94 2.88
C ARG A 241 6.23 9.02 4.40
N ALA A 242 6.83 10.06 4.98
CA ALA A 242 6.86 10.26 6.43
C ALA A 242 5.46 10.46 7.01
N VAL A 243 4.60 11.26 6.37
CA VAL A 243 3.21 11.46 6.79
C VAL A 243 2.43 10.14 6.74
N VAL A 244 2.52 9.39 5.63
CA VAL A 244 1.81 8.10 5.53
C VAL A 244 2.34 7.08 6.54
N ALA A 245 3.65 6.99 6.71
CA ALA A 245 4.25 6.10 7.71
C ALA A 245 3.79 6.43 9.14
N VAL A 246 3.66 7.71 9.50
CA VAL A 246 3.09 8.15 10.79
C VAL A 246 1.65 7.65 10.96
N MET A 247 0.82 7.75 9.93
CA MET A 247 -0.57 7.29 9.98
C MET A 247 -0.66 5.77 10.17
N ILE A 248 0.24 5.02 9.53
CA ILE A 248 0.33 3.57 9.71
C ILE A 248 0.87 3.21 11.10
N ASP A 249 1.91 3.91 11.57
CA ASP A 249 2.47 3.75 12.92
C ASP A 249 1.36 3.92 13.96
N LEU A 250 0.58 5.00 13.88
CA LEU A 250 -0.55 5.22 14.79
C LEU A 250 -1.64 4.15 14.64
N THR A 251 -1.91 3.70 13.41
CA THR A 251 -2.91 2.67 13.16
C THR A 251 -2.52 1.30 13.73
N LEU A 252 -1.25 0.93 13.67
CA LEU A 252 -0.78 -0.39 14.10
C LEU A 252 -0.20 -0.41 15.52
N LEU A 253 0.42 0.68 15.98
CA LEU A 253 1.08 0.79 17.29
C LEU A 253 0.27 1.62 18.31
N GLY A 254 -0.67 2.46 17.85
CA GLY A 254 -1.36 3.47 18.66
C GLY A 254 -0.46 4.60 19.15
N ARG A 255 0.76 4.71 18.61
CA ARG A 255 1.77 5.71 18.97
C ARG A 255 2.77 5.89 17.82
N TYR A 256 3.55 6.95 17.87
CA TYR A 256 4.75 7.08 17.03
C TYR A 256 5.78 6.05 17.44
N ARG A 257 6.47 5.45 16.47
CA ARG A 257 7.73 4.77 16.73
C ARG A 257 8.83 5.79 16.97
N LEU A 258 9.75 5.47 17.88
CA LEU A 258 10.99 6.22 18.03
C LEU A 258 11.84 5.95 16.78
N ARG A 259 11.80 6.84 15.78
CA ARG A 259 12.73 6.78 14.67
C ARG A 259 14.11 7.11 15.22
N THR A 260 15.00 6.13 15.32
CA THR A 260 16.43 6.42 15.39
C THR A 260 16.73 7.23 14.14
N ALA A 261 17.08 8.51 14.31
CA ALA A 261 17.52 9.34 13.21
C ALA A 261 18.55 8.54 12.42
N LEU A 262 18.28 8.28 11.14
CA LEU A 262 19.29 7.74 10.24
C LEU A 262 20.52 8.65 10.37
N PRO A 263 21.73 8.13 10.62
CA PRO A 263 22.91 8.97 10.61
C PRO A 263 22.98 9.65 9.25
N ALA A 264 22.98 10.98 9.25
CA ALA A 264 23.17 11.79 8.05
C ALA A 264 24.41 11.26 7.32
N ARG A 265 24.22 10.85 6.05
CA ARG A 265 25.33 10.58 5.13
C ARG A 265 25.57 11.81 4.28
#